data_AF-A0A356UIU6-F1
#
_entry.id   AF-A0A356UIU6-F1
#
_cell.length_a   1.000
_cell.length_b   1.000
_cell.length_c   1.000
_cell.angle_alpha   90.00
_cell.angle_beta   90.00
_cell.angle_gamma   90.00
#
_symmetry.space_group_name_H-M   'P 1'
#
loop_
_entity.id
_entity.type
_entity.pdbx_description
1 polymer ?
#
loop_
_entity_poly.entity_id
_entity_poly.type
_entity_poly.pdbx_seq_one_letter_code
_entity_poly.pdbx_strand_id
1 'polypeptide(L)'
;LAPWLVLQLEKNGVVVSPLPPDIQNEIQKKESTQPKAKACQQYNLVEYTKNLILLDTGQAKLMTPFFPLEILRKIKGFEEARYADPYSGGKGNSIRFMAIAPCDDSLKVEGVSNLYCAGEKTGLLVGHTEAIITGFLAGYNAVCRLAGKEPLVLSTELAAGDLIYFMHQEMKTQEGMKKKYTFSGSVYFERMLDLNLYTTDLKNIERRVAKTSLKGIFKSKIL
;
A
#
# COMPACT_ATOMS: atom_id res chain seq x y z
N LEU A 1 9.95 23.81 -10.36
CA LEU A 1 10.83 23.67 -9.18
C LEU A 1 12.13 24.39 -9.48
N ALA A 2 12.77 25.02 -8.50
CA ALA A 2 14.06 25.65 -8.71
C ALA A 2 15.15 24.62 -9.09
N PRO A 3 16.14 24.98 -9.93
CA PRO A 3 17.13 24.02 -10.45
C PRO A 3 17.87 23.23 -9.35
N TRP A 4 18.23 23.89 -8.24
CA TRP A 4 18.92 23.22 -7.13
C TRP A 4 18.06 22.15 -6.45
N LEU A 5 16.74 22.35 -6.41
CA LEU A 5 15.80 21.41 -5.81
C LEU A 5 15.58 20.20 -6.72
N VAL A 6 15.55 20.43 -8.04
CA VAL A 6 15.50 19.36 -9.05
C VAL A 6 16.75 18.48 -8.94
N LEU A 7 17.95 19.08 -8.92
CA LEU A 7 19.20 18.35 -8.79
C LEU A 7 19.27 17.53 -7.49
N GLN A 8 18.75 18.06 -6.38
CA GLN A 8 18.67 17.32 -5.13
C GLN A 8 17.70 16.13 -5.22
N LEU A 9 16.55 16.32 -5.87
CA LEU A 9 15.55 15.27 -6.05
C LEU A 9 16.07 14.14 -6.94
N GLU A 10 16.65 14.47 -8.09
CA GLU A 10 17.22 13.49 -9.04
C GLU A 10 18.40 12.73 -8.42
N LYS A 11 19.25 13.41 -7.64
CA LYS A 11 20.40 12.78 -6.99
C LYS A 11 20.00 11.80 -5.89
N ASN A 12 19.01 12.18 -5.07
CA ASN A 12 18.70 11.45 -3.84
C ASN A 12 17.46 10.55 -3.96
N GLY A 13 16.66 10.71 -5.02
CA GLY A 13 15.35 10.09 -5.20
C GLY A 13 14.25 10.63 -4.25
N VAL A 14 14.62 11.46 -3.27
CA VAL A 14 13.70 12.06 -2.28
C VAL A 14 14.24 13.41 -1.82
N VAL A 15 13.32 14.36 -1.60
CA VAL A 15 13.59 15.59 -0.86
C VAL A 15 12.60 15.75 0.27
N VAL A 16 13.10 16.05 1.46
CA VAL A 16 12.30 16.40 2.64
C VAL A 16 12.63 17.84 3.00
N SER A 17 11.67 18.74 2.80
CA SER A 17 11.82 20.17 3.13
C SER A 17 10.90 20.52 4.30
N PRO A 18 11.43 20.96 5.46
CA PRO A 18 10.60 21.46 6.55
C PRO A 18 9.70 22.61 6.08
N LEU A 19 8.43 22.57 6.48
CA LEU A 19 7.49 23.65 6.16
C LEU A 19 7.66 24.81 7.15
N PRO A 20 7.66 26.07 6.68
CA PRO A 20 7.57 27.23 7.57
C PRO A 20 6.33 27.17 8.49
N PRO A 21 6.40 27.65 9.75
CA PRO A 21 5.27 27.57 10.69
C PRO A 21 3.98 28.24 10.20
N ASP A 22 4.10 29.35 9.48
CA ASP A 22 2.99 30.06 8.83
C ASP A 22 2.30 29.19 7.77
N ILE A 23 3.09 28.49 6.94
CA ILE A 23 2.57 27.56 5.94
C ILE A 23 1.92 26.35 6.62
N GLN A 24 2.52 25.79 7.67
CA GLN A 24 1.92 24.70 8.45
C GLN A 24 0.53 25.09 8.98
N ASN A 25 0.39 26.29 9.53
CA ASN A 25 -0.89 26.80 10.02
C ASN A 25 -1.92 27.00 8.89
N GLU A 26 -1.49 27.45 7.72
CA GLU A 26 -2.36 27.66 6.56
C GLU A 26 -2.87 26.32 5.99
N ILE A 27 -2.02 25.29 5.91
CA ILE A 27 -2.43 23.97 5.42
C ILE A 27 -3.26 23.17 6.43
N GLN A 28 -3.06 23.36 7.74
CA GLN A 28 -3.88 22.66 8.75
C GLN A 28 -5.36 23.05 8.67
N LYS A 29 -5.64 24.30 8.28
CA LYS A 29 -7.01 24.81 8.08
C LYS A 29 -7.70 24.23 6.85
N LYS A 30 -6.98 23.57 5.94
CA LYS A 30 -7.52 22.97 4.72
C LYS A 30 -7.57 21.44 4.90
N GLU A 31 -8.77 20.86 4.87
CA GLU A 31 -8.94 19.41 5.03
C GLU A 31 -8.21 18.61 3.94
N SER A 32 -8.17 19.14 2.71
CA SER A 32 -7.56 18.50 1.54
C SER A 32 -6.05 18.31 1.64
N THR A 33 -5.38 19.04 2.52
CA THR A 33 -3.94 18.92 2.81
C THR A 33 -3.66 17.93 3.93
N GLN A 34 -4.68 17.42 4.63
CA GLN A 34 -4.48 16.52 5.75
C GLN A 34 -4.19 15.08 5.28
N PRO A 35 -3.15 14.41 5.82
CA PRO A 35 -2.86 13.02 5.51
C PRO A 35 -4.03 12.05 5.77
N LYS A 36 -4.88 12.36 6.76
CA LYS A 36 -6.09 11.59 7.10
C LYS A 36 -7.09 11.49 5.94
N ALA A 37 -7.05 12.41 4.98
CA ALA A 37 -7.90 12.35 3.78
C ALA A 37 -7.45 11.25 2.79
N LYS A 38 -6.26 10.65 2.97
CA LYS A 38 -5.76 9.58 2.09
C LYS A 38 -6.36 8.22 2.47
N ALA A 39 -6.73 7.46 1.44
CA ALA A 39 -7.08 6.04 1.60
C ALA A 39 -5.91 5.20 2.15
N CYS A 40 -4.66 5.62 1.91
CA CYS A 40 -3.45 4.98 2.43
C CYS A 40 -3.13 5.49 3.84
N GLN A 41 -3.50 4.73 4.86
CA GLN A 41 -3.32 5.10 6.27
C GLN A 41 -1.84 5.19 6.71
N GLN A 42 -0.93 4.51 6.00
CA GLN A 42 0.52 4.55 6.28
C GLN A 42 1.16 5.95 6.22
N TYR A 43 0.49 6.92 5.60
CA TYR A 43 0.99 8.30 5.50
C TYR A 43 0.45 9.24 6.59
N ASN A 44 -0.35 8.73 7.52
CA ASN A 44 -0.93 9.53 8.60
C ASN A 44 0.06 9.80 9.76
N LEU A 45 1.33 10.04 9.41
CA LEU A 45 2.39 10.37 10.36
C LEU A 45 2.57 11.89 10.45
N VAL A 46 3.00 12.37 11.63
CA VAL A 46 3.16 13.81 11.91
C VAL A 46 4.24 14.44 11.02
N GLU A 47 5.19 13.65 10.56
CA GLU A 47 6.26 14.05 9.66
C GLU A 47 5.70 14.56 8.32
N TYR A 48 4.59 14.00 7.84
CA TYR A 48 3.92 14.44 6.59
C TYR A 48 3.13 15.74 6.75
N THR A 49 2.90 16.22 7.97
CA THR A 49 2.28 17.53 8.23
C THR A 49 3.31 18.62 8.50
N LYS A 50 4.51 18.26 8.98
CA LYS A 50 5.61 19.19 9.27
C LYS A 50 6.55 19.41 8.08
N ASN A 51 6.58 18.49 7.13
CA ASN A 51 7.50 18.53 6.00
C ASN A 51 6.76 18.41 4.67
N LEU A 52 7.31 19.07 3.67
CA LEU A 52 7.02 18.83 2.27
C LEU A 52 7.93 17.73 1.76
N ILE A 53 7.35 16.59 1.37
CA ILE A 53 8.11 15.42 0.91
C ILE A 53 7.86 15.23 -0.59
N LEU A 54 8.93 15.28 -1.37
CA LEU A 54 8.96 14.99 -2.80
C LEU A 54 9.64 13.65 -3.06
N LEU A 55 9.06 12.83 -3.92
CA LEU A 55 9.69 11.62 -4.45
C LEU A 55 9.98 11.80 -5.94
N ASP A 56 11.14 11.31 -6.37
CA ASP A 56 11.43 11.18 -7.78
C ASP A 56 10.73 9.92 -8.32
N THR A 57 9.72 10.13 -9.16
CA THR A 57 9.02 9.05 -9.88
C THR A 57 9.11 9.24 -11.39
N GLY A 58 10.15 9.94 -11.87
CA GLY A 58 10.26 10.49 -13.23
C GLY A 58 9.60 11.87 -13.35
N GLN A 59 8.47 12.07 -12.65
CA GLN A 59 7.99 13.40 -12.25
C GLN A 59 8.13 13.56 -10.74
N ALA A 60 8.31 14.80 -10.28
CA ALA A 60 8.32 15.13 -8.87
C ALA A 60 6.95 14.88 -8.24
N LYS A 61 6.84 13.83 -7.43
CA LYS A 61 5.61 13.45 -6.75
C LYS A 61 5.56 14.07 -5.37
N LEU A 62 4.57 14.93 -5.14
CA LEU A 62 4.29 15.47 -3.82
C LEU A 62 3.52 14.45 -2.98
N MET A 63 4.02 14.16 -1.78
CA MET A 63 3.40 13.17 -0.89
C MET A 63 2.24 13.73 -0.07
N THR A 64 1.99 15.03 -0.07
CA THR A 64 0.74 15.64 0.45
C THR A 64 -0.38 15.46 -0.60
N PRO A 65 -1.61 15.06 -0.22
CA PRO A 65 -2.65 14.66 -1.18
C PRO A 65 -3.02 15.79 -2.15
N PHE A 66 -3.50 16.92 -1.63
CA PHE A 66 -3.76 18.11 -2.43
C PHE A 66 -3.12 19.30 -1.72
N PHE A 67 -2.08 19.87 -2.31
CA PHE A 67 -1.42 21.06 -1.80
C PHE A 67 -1.82 22.26 -2.67
N PRO A 68 -2.52 23.27 -2.13
CA PRO A 68 -2.98 24.40 -2.93
C PRO A 68 -1.79 25.13 -3.57
N LEU A 69 -1.84 25.34 -4.89
CA LEU A 69 -0.70 25.83 -5.65
C LEU A 69 -0.29 27.25 -5.19
N GLU A 70 -1.26 28.07 -4.79
CA GLU A 70 -1.05 29.40 -4.24
C GLU A 70 -0.28 29.41 -2.91
N ILE A 71 -0.40 28.33 -2.12
CA ILE A 71 0.38 28.14 -0.89
C ILE A 71 1.74 27.52 -1.24
N LEU A 72 1.76 26.52 -2.13
CA LEU A 72 2.98 25.83 -2.54
C LEU A 72 4.01 26.83 -3.07
N ARG A 73 3.56 27.80 -3.88
CA ARG A 73 4.41 28.83 -4.48
C ARG A 73 4.97 29.86 -3.49
N LYS A 74 4.51 29.87 -2.24
CA LYS A 74 5.13 30.67 -1.16
C LYS A 74 6.40 30.02 -0.61
N ILE A 75 6.63 28.74 -0.90
CA ILE A 75 7.77 27.98 -0.39
C ILE A 75 8.99 28.21 -1.30
N LYS A 76 10.15 28.48 -0.69
CA LYS A 76 11.40 28.68 -1.43
C LYS A 76 11.72 27.49 -2.34
N GLY A 77 11.90 27.74 -3.63
CA GLY A 77 12.16 26.71 -4.65
C GLY A 77 10.91 26.16 -5.35
N PHE A 78 9.71 26.59 -4.94
CA PHE A 78 8.42 26.20 -5.51
C PHE A 78 7.66 27.36 -6.15
N GLU A 79 8.26 28.54 -6.27
CA GLU A 79 7.62 29.78 -6.74
C GLU A 79 6.98 29.60 -8.13
N GLU A 80 7.64 28.83 -8.99
CA GLU A 80 7.18 28.49 -10.35
C GLU A 80 6.64 27.05 -10.46
N ALA A 81 6.25 26.42 -9.34
CA ALA A 81 5.69 25.08 -9.35
C ALA A 81 4.40 25.03 -10.20
N ARG A 82 4.21 23.91 -10.90
CA ARG A 82 3.02 23.58 -11.68
C ARG A 82 2.72 22.10 -11.47
N TYR A 83 1.44 21.74 -11.38
CA TYR A 83 1.04 20.35 -11.35
C TYR A 83 1.13 19.76 -12.75
N ALA A 84 1.79 18.60 -12.86
CA ALA A 84 1.80 17.81 -14.07
C ALA A 84 0.49 16.99 -14.22
N ASP A 85 -0.14 16.63 -13.11
CA ASP A 85 -1.44 15.96 -13.09
C ASP A 85 -2.17 16.23 -11.74
N PRO A 86 -3.44 16.69 -11.75
CA PRO A 86 -4.16 17.21 -12.90
C PRO A 86 -3.58 18.55 -13.37
N TYR A 87 -3.41 18.74 -14.68
CA TYR A 87 -2.88 19.99 -15.26
C TYR A 87 -3.67 21.24 -14.86
N SER A 88 -4.97 21.09 -14.60
CA SER A 88 -5.84 22.15 -14.11
C SER A 88 -5.54 22.59 -12.67
N GLY A 89 -4.66 21.88 -11.96
CA GLY A 89 -4.43 22.07 -10.53
C GLY A 89 -5.66 21.76 -9.67
N GLY A 90 -6.62 21.02 -10.23
CA GLY A 90 -7.84 20.61 -9.56
C GLY A 90 -7.63 19.49 -8.52
N LYS A 91 -8.71 19.03 -7.92
CA LYS A 91 -8.70 17.93 -6.95
C LYS A 91 -8.91 16.61 -7.68
N GLY A 92 -7.85 15.82 -7.83
CA GLY A 92 -7.94 14.41 -8.21
C GLY A 92 -7.95 13.53 -6.95
N ASN A 93 -8.85 12.56 -6.87
CA ASN A 93 -8.92 11.64 -5.74
C ASN A 93 -8.82 10.19 -6.22
N SER A 94 -8.07 9.38 -5.47
CA SER A 94 -8.08 7.92 -5.65
C SER A 94 -9.34 7.35 -5.02
N ILE A 95 -10.25 6.81 -5.84
CA ILE A 95 -11.45 6.11 -5.39
C ILE A 95 -11.13 4.63 -5.32
N ARG A 96 -11.23 4.06 -4.12
CA ARG A 96 -10.85 2.67 -3.82
C ARG A 96 -11.92 2.02 -2.95
N PHE A 97 -11.91 0.69 -2.88
CA PHE A 97 -12.79 -0.09 -2.01
C PHE A 97 -14.30 0.10 -2.24
N MET A 98 -14.72 0.39 -3.48
CA MET A 98 -16.15 0.50 -3.81
C MET A 98 -16.89 -0.84 -3.79
N ALA A 99 -16.16 -1.96 -3.96
CA ALA A 99 -16.76 -3.29 -3.94
C ALA A 99 -15.71 -4.35 -3.60
N ILE A 100 -16.03 -5.23 -2.66
CA ILE A 100 -15.23 -6.40 -2.27
C ILE A 100 -15.92 -7.65 -2.81
N ALA A 101 -15.15 -8.65 -3.25
CA ALA A 101 -15.67 -9.99 -3.52
C ALA A 101 -15.30 -10.89 -2.34
N PRO A 102 -16.26 -11.25 -1.45
CA PRO A 102 -15.99 -12.12 -0.32
C PRO A 102 -15.34 -13.43 -0.78
N CYS A 103 -14.23 -13.80 -0.15
CA CYS A 103 -13.46 -14.98 -0.47
C CYS A 103 -12.89 -15.64 0.78
N ASP A 104 -12.55 -16.92 0.67
CA ASP A 104 -11.81 -17.64 1.69
C ASP A 104 -10.30 -17.34 1.65
N ASP A 105 -9.52 -17.92 2.59
CA ASP A 105 -8.06 -17.74 2.66
C ASP A 105 -7.29 -18.33 1.47
N SER A 106 -7.96 -19.09 0.58
CA SER A 106 -7.42 -19.52 -0.71
C SER A 106 -7.71 -18.52 -1.85
N LEU A 107 -8.38 -17.41 -1.52
CA LEU A 107 -8.85 -16.36 -2.42
C LEU A 107 -9.92 -16.80 -3.41
N LYS A 108 -10.58 -17.92 -3.13
CA LYS A 108 -11.75 -18.38 -3.90
C LYS A 108 -12.98 -17.60 -3.45
N VAL A 109 -13.70 -17.03 -4.41
CA VAL A 109 -14.91 -16.26 -4.13
C VAL A 109 -16.03 -17.17 -3.62
N GLU A 110 -16.70 -16.73 -2.56
CA GLU A 110 -17.82 -17.47 -1.97
C GLU A 110 -18.99 -17.60 -2.95
N GLY A 111 -19.65 -18.76 -2.97
CA GLY A 111 -20.81 -19.02 -3.83
C GLY A 111 -20.52 -19.25 -5.31
N VAL A 112 -19.27 -19.13 -5.77
CA VAL A 112 -18.88 -19.33 -7.18
C VAL A 112 -17.72 -20.32 -7.28
N SER A 113 -17.89 -21.40 -8.05
CA SER A 113 -16.99 -22.56 -7.99
C SER A 113 -15.64 -22.40 -8.73
N ASN A 114 -15.52 -21.39 -9.60
CA ASN A 114 -14.39 -21.18 -10.51
C ASN A 114 -13.93 -19.72 -10.55
N LEU A 115 -14.30 -18.91 -9.56
CA LEU A 115 -13.93 -17.49 -9.48
C LEU A 115 -12.98 -17.27 -8.30
N TYR A 116 -11.87 -16.59 -8.57
CA TYR A 116 -10.87 -16.19 -7.60
C TYR A 116 -10.67 -14.68 -7.68
N CYS A 117 -10.33 -14.02 -6.57
CA CYS A 117 -10.06 -12.59 -6.54
C CYS A 117 -8.65 -12.29 -6.02
N ALA A 118 -8.13 -11.10 -6.35
CA ALA A 118 -6.79 -10.67 -5.96
C ALA A 118 -6.76 -9.15 -5.73
N GLY A 119 -5.70 -8.67 -5.09
CA GLY A 119 -5.50 -7.26 -4.76
C GLY A 119 -6.62 -6.69 -3.91
N GLU A 120 -7.01 -5.44 -4.18
CA GLU A 120 -8.07 -4.76 -3.42
C GLU A 120 -9.45 -5.41 -3.55
N LYS A 121 -9.63 -6.36 -4.46
CA LYS A 121 -10.91 -7.05 -4.63
C LYS A 121 -11.13 -8.12 -3.55
N THR A 122 -10.06 -8.66 -2.96
CA THR A 122 -10.14 -9.65 -1.85
C THR A 122 -10.54 -8.99 -0.54
N GLY A 123 -10.26 -7.70 -0.37
CA GLY A 123 -10.51 -7.00 0.89
C GLY A 123 -9.79 -5.67 1.01
N LEU A 124 -9.54 -5.25 2.25
CA LEU A 124 -9.02 -3.92 2.58
C LEU A 124 -7.48 -3.84 2.52
N LEU A 125 -6.89 -4.55 1.56
CA LEU A 125 -5.44 -4.53 1.29
C LEU A 125 -5.03 -3.23 0.61
N VAL A 126 -3.84 -2.72 0.96
CA VAL A 126 -3.26 -1.56 0.29
C VAL A 126 -1.80 -1.82 -0.05
N GLY A 127 -1.49 -1.97 -1.33
CA GLY A 127 -0.11 -1.92 -1.81
C GLY A 127 0.19 -2.91 -2.92
N HIS A 128 1.32 -2.69 -3.58
CA HIS A 128 1.72 -3.51 -4.73
C HIS A 128 2.09 -4.93 -4.30
N THR A 129 2.80 -5.08 -3.18
CA THR A 129 3.25 -6.37 -2.65
C THR A 129 2.06 -7.27 -2.30
N GLU A 130 1.03 -6.70 -1.70
CA GLU A 130 -0.23 -7.35 -1.35
C GLU A 130 -0.97 -7.82 -2.60
N ALA A 131 -1.04 -6.96 -3.62
CA ALA A 131 -1.65 -7.30 -4.91
C ALA A 131 -0.87 -8.40 -5.64
N ILE A 132 0.46 -8.37 -5.60
CA ILE A 132 1.31 -9.41 -6.20
C ILE A 132 1.09 -10.74 -5.48
N ILE A 133 1.18 -10.78 -4.15
CA ILE A 133 1.05 -12.01 -3.37
C ILE A 133 -0.33 -12.66 -3.59
N THR A 134 -1.39 -11.86 -3.50
CA THR A 134 -2.75 -12.36 -3.72
C THR A 134 -2.97 -12.77 -5.18
N GLY A 135 -2.41 -12.05 -6.15
CA GLY A 135 -2.46 -12.41 -7.56
C GLY A 135 -1.78 -13.76 -7.85
N PHE A 136 -0.59 -13.99 -7.29
CA PHE A 136 0.12 -15.26 -7.40
C PHE A 136 -0.69 -16.42 -6.80
N LEU A 137 -1.24 -16.23 -5.59
CA LEU A 137 -2.03 -17.26 -4.92
C LEU A 137 -3.33 -17.58 -5.68
N ALA A 138 -4.09 -16.55 -6.06
CA ALA A 138 -5.34 -16.69 -6.81
C ALA A 138 -5.12 -17.38 -8.16
N GLY A 139 -4.08 -16.97 -8.90
CA GLY A 139 -3.71 -17.60 -10.16
C GLY A 139 -3.29 -19.06 -10.01
N TYR A 140 -2.46 -19.37 -9.01
CA TYR A 140 -2.07 -20.73 -8.68
C TYR A 140 -3.28 -21.61 -8.35
N ASN A 141 -4.20 -21.11 -7.53
CA ASN A 141 -5.40 -21.85 -7.13
C ASN A 141 -6.41 -22.03 -8.27
N ALA A 142 -6.51 -21.06 -9.18
CA ALA A 142 -7.29 -21.22 -10.41
C ALA A 142 -6.77 -22.40 -11.26
N VAL A 143 -5.44 -22.58 -11.37
CA VAL A 143 -4.84 -23.72 -12.06
C VAL A 143 -5.04 -25.03 -11.28
N CYS A 144 -4.89 -25.03 -9.95
CA CYS A 144 -5.21 -26.19 -9.11
C CYS A 144 -6.64 -26.69 -9.36
N ARG A 145 -7.61 -25.76 -9.42
CA ARG A 145 -9.02 -26.07 -9.68
C ARG A 145 -9.26 -26.74 -11.01
N LEU A 146 -8.55 -26.31 -12.07
CA LEU A 146 -8.59 -26.93 -13.39
C LEU A 146 -7.96 -28.33 -13.38
N ALA A 147 -6.91 -28.53 -12.58
CA ALA A 147 -6.22 -29.81 -12.43
C ALA A 147 -6.88 -30.78 -11.44
N GLY A 148 -8.02 -30.42 -10.83
CA GLY A 148 -8.67 -31.23 -9.79
C GLY A 148 -7.85 -31.35 -8.51
N LYS A 149 -6.96 -30.40 -8.23
CA LYS A 149 -6.16 -30.34 -6.99
C LYS A 149 -6.81 -29.43 -5.97
N GLU A 150 -6.55 -29.71 -4.70
CA GLU A 150 -6.93 -28.83 -3.60
C GLU A 150 -6.27 -27.46 -3.72
N PRO A 151 -6.97 -26.38 -3.35
CA PRO A 151 -6.40 -25.04 -3.37
C PRO A 151 -5.36 -24.88 -2.25
N LEU A 152 -4.33 -24.11 -2.54
CA LEU A 152 -3.31 -23.71 -1.58
C LEU A 152 -3.86 -22.61 -0.67
N VAL A 153 -3.65 -22.76 0.64
CA VAL A 153 -3.73 -21.68 1.62
C VAL A 153 -2.33 -21.44 2.15
N LEU A 154 -1.87 -20.18 2.15
CA LEU A 154 -0.54 -19.85 2.66
C LEU A 154 -0.53 -19.95 4.19
N SER A 155 0.51 -20.58 4.75
CA SER A 155 0.67 -20.70 6.20
C SER A 155 0.78 -19.34 6.88
N THR A 156 0.09 -19.16 8.01
CA THR A 156 0.18 -17.98 8.89
C THR A 156 1.54 -17.85 9.58
N GLU A 157 2.41 -18.86 9.49
CA GLU A 157 3.83 -18.71 9.84
C GLU A 157 4.58 -17.81 8.85
N LEU A 158 3.99 -17.48 7.70
CA LEU A 158 4.52 -16.53 6.72
C LEU A 158 3.71 -15.23 6.75
N ALA A 159 4.38 -14.09 6.62
CA ALA A 159 3.72 -12.78 6.53
C ALA A 159 2.65 -12.73 5.43
N ALA A 160 2.87 -13.40 4.29
CA ALA A 160 1.89 -13.49 3.22
C ALA A 160 0.60 -14.21 3.64
N GLY A 161 0.71 -15.33 4.36
CA GLY A 161 -0.45 -16.09 4.82
C GLY A 161 -1.15 -15.42 6.00
N ASP A 162 -0.38 -14.91 6.96
CA ASP A 162 -0.94 -14.19 8.10
C ASP A 162 -1.65 -12.90 7.68
N LEU A 163 -1.16 -12.17 6.67
CA LEU A 163 -1.86 -11.00 6.13
C LEU A 163 -3.26 -11.36 5.64
N ILE A 164 -3.37 -12.39 4.80
CA ILE A 164 -4.65 -12.82 4.21
C ILE A 164 -5.60 -13.26 5.32
N TYR A 165 -5.13 -14.15 6.20
CA TYR A 165 -5.91 -14.66 7.32
C TYR A 165 -6.39 -13.52 8.24
N PHE A 166 -5.47 -12.66 8.68
CA PHE A 166 -5.77 -11.58 9.62
C PHE A 166 -6.75 -10.56 9.02
N MET A 167 -6.55 -10.17 7.75
CA MET A 167 -7.48 -9.31 7.05
C MET A 167 -8.88 -9.92 7.01
N HIS A 168 -9.02 -11.20 6.63
CA HIS A 168 -10.34 -11.85 6.59
C HIS A 168 -10.98 -11.95 7.97
N GLN A 169 -10.21 -12.21 9.04
CA GLN A 169 -10.78 -12.20 10.40
C GLN A 169 -11.28 -10.82 10.79
N GLU A 170 -10.48 -9.78 10.54
CA GLU A 170 -10.85 -8.43 10.91
C GLU A 170 -12.06 -7.91 10.12
N MET A 171 -12.18 -8.26 8.84
CA MET A 171 -13.32 -7.88 7.99
C MET A 171 -14.67 -8.43 8.47
N LYS A 172 -14.68 -9.42 9.37
CA LYS A 172 -15.90 -9.90 10.04
C LYS A 172 -16.42 -8.91 11.09
N THR A 173 -15.65 -7.88 11.42
CA THR A 173 -16.00 -6.88 12.45
C THR A 173 -16.21 -5.50 11.82
N GLN A 174 -17.10 -4.70 12.42
CA GLN A 174 -17.34 -3.33 11.95
C GLN A 174 -16.10 -2.44 12.08
N GLU A 175 -15.28 -2.64 13.11
CA GLU A 175 -14.05 -1.87 13.32
C GLU A 175 -12.93 -2.28 12.36
N GLY A 176 -12.76 -3.59 12.10
CA GLY A 176 -11.81 -4.07 11.10
C GLY A 176 -12.12 -3.55 9.70
N MET A 177 -13.42 -3.40 9.37
CA MET A 177 -13.85 -2.82 8.08
C MET A 177 -13.43 -1.34 7.87
N LYS A 178 -13.02 -0.63 8.93
CA LYS A 178 -12.52 0.76 8.84
C LYS A 178 -11.00 0.86 8.66
N LYS A 179 -10.29 -0.26 8.79
CA LYS A 179 -8.82 -0.31 8.74
C LYS A 179 -8.32 -0.60 7.31
N LYS A 180 -7.01 -0.45 7.12
CA LYS A 180 -6.28 -0.91 5.93
C LYS A 180 -5.13 -1.80 6.34
N TYR A 181 -4.92 -2.88 5.60
CA TYR A 181 -3.92 -3.90 5.91
C TYR A 181 -2.81 -3.83 4.87
N THR A 182 -1.57 -3.71 5.32
CA THR A 182 -0.40 -3.57 4.45
C THR A 182 0.90 -3.95 5.17
N PHE A 183 1.88 -4.43 4.42
CA PHE A 183 3.23 -4.73 4.89
C PHE A 183 4.07 -3.48 5.16
N SER A 184 3.62 -2.28 4.76
CA SER A 184 4.41 -1.04 4.87
C SER A 184 3.85 -0.03 5.87
N GLY A 185 2.95 -0.46 6.75
CA GLY A 185 2.42 0.36 7.85
C GLY A 185 1.04 -0.10 8.32
N SER A 186 0.36 0.77 9.06
CA SER A 186 -0.96 0.49 9.63
C SER A 186 -0.96 -0.73 10.56
N VAL A 187 -2.15 -1.20 10.93
CA VAL A 187 -2.40 -2.25 11.92
C VAL A 187 -1.73 -3.59 11.61
N TYR A 188 -1.51 -3.91 10.33
CA TYR A 188 -0.88 -5.18 9.97
C TYR A 188 0.63 -5.15 10.16
N PHE A 189 1.28 -4.02 9.88
CA PHE A 189 2.72 -3.89 10.08
C PHE A 189 3.09 -4.07 11.55
N GLU A 190 2.34 -3.45 12.46
CA GLU A 190 2.53 -3.64 13.92
C GLU A 190 2.37 -5.12 14.31
N ARG A 191 1.30 -5.77 13.84
CA ARG A 191 1.12 -7.22 14.05
C ARG A 191 2.28 -8.04 13.50
N MET A 192 2.78 -7.70 12.32
CA MET A 192 3.91 -8.40 11.69
C MET A 192 5.19 -8.27 12.53
N LEU A 193 5.40 -7.13 13.19
CA LEU A 193 6.48 -6.93 14.16
C LEU A 193 6.25 -7.78 15.43
N ASP A 194 5.04 -7.72 16.00
CA ASP A 194 4.68 -8.48 17.22
C ASP A 194 4.83 -9.99 17.03
N LEU A 195 4.51 -10.51 15.84
CA LEU A 195 4.68 -11.92 15.49
C LEU A 195 6.12 -12.27 15.06
N ASN A 196 7.04 -11.31 15.09
CA ASN A 196 8.42 -11.45 14.60
C ASN A 196 8.49 -11.96 13.15
N LEU A 197 7.50 -11.60 12.34
CA LEU A 197 7.40 -11.96 10.93
C LEU A 197 8.22 -11.02 10.05
N TYR A 198 8.39 -9.76 10.45
CA TYR A 198 9.21 -8.79 9.73
C TYR A 198 10.70 -9.06 9.92
N THR A 199 11.43 -9.27 8.82
CA THR A 199 12.88 -9.38 8.82
C THR A 199 13.43 -9.10 7.43
N THR A 200 14.66 -8.62 7.35
CA THR A 200 15.41 -8.44 6.10
C THR A 200 16.49 -9.52 5.92
N ASP A 201 16.61 -10.46 6.86
CA ASP A 201 17.56 -11.58 6.75
C ASP A 201 17.01 -12.65 5.80
N LEU A 202 17.58 -12.69 4.60
CA LEU A 202 17.21 -13.64 3.55
C LEU A 202 17.35 -15.11 3.98
N LYS A 203 18.35 -15.47 4.80
CA LYS A 203 18.53 -16.85 5.26
C LYS A 203 17.43 -17.24 6.24
N ASN A 204 17.03 -16.32 7.10
CA ASN A 204 15.93 -16.55 8.03
C ASN A 204 14.60 -16.70 7.27
N ILE A 205 14.34 -15.84 6.27
CA ILE A 205 13.17 -15.93 5.39
C ILE A 205 13.14 -17.28 4.68
N GLU A 206 14.24 -17.68 4.03
CA GLU A 206 14.31 -18.94 3.30
C GLU A 206 14.04 -20.15 4.21
N ARG A 207 14.65 -20.17 5.40
CA ARG A 207 14.44 -21.22 6.39
C ARG A 207 12.98 -21.29 6.85
N ARG A 208 12.33 -20.13 7.06
CA ARG A 208 10.93 -20.07 7.47
C ARG A 208 9.99 -20.60 6.37
N VAL A 209 10.21 -20.19 5.11
CA VAL A 209 9.45 -20.71 3.97
C VAL A 209 9.68 -22.21 3.75
N ALA A 210 10.89 -22.71 4.01
CA ALA A 210 11.19 -24.14 3.92
C ALA A 210 10.42 -24.95 4.99
N LYS A 211 10.31 -24.43 6.22
CA LYS A 211 9.59 -25.09 7.32
C LYS A 211 8.10 -25.28 7.04
N THR A 212 7.49 -24.40 6.26
CA THR A 212 6.08 -24.50 5.88
C THR A 212 5.84 -25.40 4.66
N SER A 213 6.88 -26.03 4.11
CA SER A 213 6.84 -26.80 2.87
C SER A 213 6.39 -25.99 1.64
N LEU A 214 6.46 -24.65 1.70
CA LEU A 214 6.05 -23.76 0.61
C LEU A 214 7.23 -23.29 -0.25
N LYS A 215 8.46 -23.73 0.06
CA LYS A 215 9.65 -23.37 -0.72
C LYS A 215 9.50 -23.86 -2.15
N GLY A 216 9.48 -22.91 -3.09
CA GLY A 216 9.37 -23.21 -4.52
C GLY A 216 7.98 -23.65 -4.98
N ILE A 217 6.93 -23.50 -4.16
CA ILE A 217 5.58 -23.98 -4.48
C ILE A 217 5.07 -23.47 -5.84
N PHE A 218 5.37 -22.22 -6.18
CA PHE A 218 4.97 -21.60 -7.45
C PHE A 218 5.86 -21.95 -8.66
N LYS A 219 6.94 -22.73 -8.46
CA LYS A 219 7.83 -23.14 -9.57
C LYS A 219 7.35 -24.39 -10.28
N SER A 220 6.53 -25.20 -9.62
CA SER A 220 6.07 -26.49 -10.14
C SER A 220 4.98 -26.28 -11.19
N LYS A 221 5.15 -26.90 -12.36
CA LYS A 221 4.10 -26.95 -13.38
C LYS A 221 2.96 -27.85 -12.89
N ILE A 222 1.73 -27.34 -12.91
CA ILE A 222 0.53 -28.08 -12.49
C ILE A 222 -0.22 -28.66 -13.71
N LEU A 223 -0.30 -27.87 -14.78
CA LEU A 223 -0.88 -28.19 -16.08
C LEU A 223 0.10 -27.79 -17.17
#